data_AF-A0A1M6UTS5-F1
#
_entry.id   AF-A0A1M6UTS5-F1
#
_cell.length_a   1.000
_cell.length_b   1.000
_cell.length_c   1.000
_cell.angle_alpha   90.00
_cell.angle_beta   90.00
_cell.angle_gamma   90.00
#
_symmetry.space_group_name_H-M   'P 1'
#
loop_
_entity.id
_entity.type
_entity.pdbx_description
1 polymer ?
#
loop_
_entity_poly.entity_id
_entity_poly.type
_entity_poly.pdbx_seq_one_letter_code
_entity_poly.pdbx_strand_id
1 'polypeptide(L)'
;MLQIPISTGGGNHIAETVNVGGTGLAIRLLWNERDGHWFADFESSLGKNFGIRIIPESPLLKSSNRVLPEGDLVLLRNAASGTEQPGYSNLGTEWGLYYVDGEDAKMLHSYGVI
;
A
#
# COMPACT_ATOMS: atom_id res chain seq x y z
N MET A 1 -7.80 -4.43 10.61
CA MET A 1 -7.57 -4.11 9.18
C MET A 1 -8.59 -3.10 8.65
N LEU A 2 -8.15 -2.09 7.90
CA LEU A 2 -8.96 -1.05 7.28
C LEU A 2 -8.58 -0.92 5.79
N GLN A 3 -9.56 -0.91 4.89
CA GLN A 3 -9.30 -0.66 3.46
C GLN A 3 -9.12 0.83 3.20
N ILE A 4 -8.06 1.18 2.48
CA ILE A 4 -7.80 2.54 2.00
C ILE A 4 -8.51 2.69 0.65
N PRO A 5 -9.41 3.67 0.48
CA PRO A 5 -10.10 3.89 -0.78
C PRO A 5 -9.14 4.47 -1.81
N ILE A 6 -8.56 3.59 -2.62
CA ILE A 6 -7.73 3.96 -3.77
C ILE A 6 -8.49 3.67 -5.06
N SER A 7 -8.49 4.61 -5.99
CA SER A 7 -9.06 4.43 -7.32
C SER A 7 -8.14 5.09 -8.34
N THR A 8 -7.65 4.32 -9.30
CA THR A 8 -6.81 4.86 -10.38
C THR A 8 -7.62 5.68 -11.38
N GLY A 9 -8.92 5.40 -11.52
CA GLY A 9 -9.74 6.00 -12.57
C GLY A 9 -9.19 5.78 -13.99
N GLY A 10 -8.32 4.77 -14.18
CA GLY A 10 -7.59 4.55 -15.43
C GLY A 10 -6.37 5.47 -15.65
N GLY A 11 -5.96 6.25 -14.64
CA GLY A 11 -4.76 7.08 -14.65
C GLY A 11 -3.51 6.36 -14.14
N ASN A 12 -2.34 6.92 -14.47
CA ASN A 12 -1.02 6.43 -14.04
C ASN A 12 -0.57 6.99 -12.68
N HIS A 13 -1.43 7.76 -12.01
CA HIS A 13 -1.10 8.48 -10.79
C HIS A 13 -2.33 8.66 -9.90
N ILE A 14 -2.17 8.43 -8.60
CA ILE A 14 -3.16 8.72 -7.55
C ILE A 14 -2.48 9.57 -6.48
N ALA A 15 -3.19 10.56 -5.93
CA ALA A 15 -2.79 11.25 -4.72
C ALA A 15 -4.02 11.40 -3.82
N GLU A 16 -3.95 10.86 -2.61
CA GLU A 16 -5.04 10.82 -1.64
C GLU A 16 -4.51 11.15 -0.25
N THR A 17 -5.38 11.58 0.65
CA THR A 17 -5.05 11.73 2.07
C THR A 17 -6.11 11.08 2.91
N VAL A 18 -5.70 10.16 3.78
CA VAL A 18 -6.59 9.36 4.62
C VAL A 18 -6.16 9.41 6.07
N ASN A 19 -7.11 9.26 7.00
CA ASN A 19 -6.79 9.08 8.40
C ASN A 19 -6.66 7.59 8.72
N VAL A 20 -5.47 7.16 9.16
CA VAL A 20 -5.15 5.77 9.50
C VAL A 20 -4.37 5.76 10.80
N GLY A 21 -4.80 4.93 11.77
CA GLY A 21 -4.18 4.88 13.09
C GLY A 21 -4.13 6.26 13.80
N GLY A 22 -5.14 7.12 13.57
CA GLY A 22 -5.19 8.48 14.11
C GLY A 22 -4.25 9.49 13.45
N THR A 23 -3.53 9.09 12.41
CA THR A 23 -2.56 9.92 11.68
C THR A 23 -3.07 10.22 10.27
N GLY A 24 -3.00 11.48 9.85
CA GLY A 24 -3.24 11.86 8.47
C GLY A 24 -2.09 11.40 7.58
N LEU A 25 -2.35 10.40 6.76
CA LEU A 25 -1.39 9.81 5.82
C LEU A 25 -1.71 10.31 4.41
N ALA A 26 -0.79 11.10 3.85
CA ALA A 26 -0.75 11.39 2.42
C ALA A 26 -0.16 10.20 1.68
N ILE A 27 -0.84 9.77 0.62
CA ILE A 27 -0.50 8.62 -0.20
C ILE A 27 -0.41 9.10 -1.63
N ARG A 28 0.69 8.81 -2.30
CA ARG A 28 0.81 8.98 -3.73
C ARG A 28 1.22 7.67 -4.37
N LEU A 29 0.50 7.25 -5.40
CA LEU A 29 0.79 6.04 -6.17
C LEU A 29 1.12 6.44 -7.60
N LEU A 30 2.16 5.84 -8.18
CA LEU A 30 2.63 6.14 -9.53
C LEU A 30 2.92 4.85 -10.29
N TRP A 31 2.36 4.71 -11.48
CA TRP A 31 2.70 3.63 -12.40
C TRP A 31 3.97 3.99 -13.17
N ASN A 32 4.96 3.10 -13.11
CA ASN A 32 6.16 3.20 -13.93
C ASN A 32 6.03 2.26 -15.12
N GLU A 33 5.73 2.81 -16.30
CA GLU A 33 5.57 2.02 -17.53
C GLU A 33 6.84 1.26 -17.94
N ARG A 34 8.02 1.81 -17.63
CA ARG A 34 9.30 1.16 -17.97
C ARG A 34 9.56 -0.06 -17.10
N ASP A 35 9.24 0.03 -15.81
CA ASP A 35 9.45 -1.07 -14.86
C ASP A 35 8.26 -2.02 -14.81
N GLY A 36 7.08 -1.59 -15.25
CA GLY A 36 5.85 -2.37 -15.17
C GLY A 36 5.33 -2.55 -13.74
N HIS A 37 5.61 -1.60 -12.85
CA HIS A 37 5.24 -1.66 -11.44
C HIS A 37 4.69 -0.34 -10.93
N TRP A 38 3.86 -0.45 -9.89
CA TRP A 38 3.44 0.69 -9.08
C TRP A 38 4.49 1.02 -8.02
N PHE A 39 4.66 2.31 -7.78
CA PHE A 39 5.46 2.88 -6.70
C PHE A 39 4.58 3.73 -5.81
N ALA A 40 4.94 3.81 -4.54
CA ALA A 40 4.22 4.55 -3.53
C ALA A 40 5.14 5.52 -2.77
N ASP A 41 4.62 6.71 -2.54
CA ASP A 41 5.14 7.69 -1.61
C ASP A 41 4.12 7.82 -0.46
N PHE A 42 4.63 7.78 0.77
CA PHE A 42 3.84 7.92 1.99
C PHE A 42 4.42 9.05 2.83
N GLU A 43 3.56 9.94 3.32
CA GLU A 43 3.96 11.06 4.15
C GLU A 43 2.93 11.33 5.24
N SER A 44 3.40 11.65 6.44
CA SER A 44 2.57 12.09 7.56
C SER A 44 3.35 13.06 8.43
N SER A 45 2.73 13.49 9.54
CA SER A 45 3.42 14.29 10.56
C SER A 45 4.59 13.55 11.25
N LEU A 46 4.61 12.22 11.19
CA LEU A 46 5.66 11.40 11.81
C LEU A 46 6.90 11.27 10.92
N GLY A 47 6.75 11.43 9.60
CA GLY A 47 7.83 11.27 8.66
C GLY A 47 7.36 10.95 7.24
N LYS A 48 8.30 10.45 6.43
CA LYS A 48 8.10 10.19 5.01
C LYS A 48 8.86 8.96 4.54
N ASN A 49 8.27 8.24 3.58
CA ASN A 49 8.88 7.14 2.84
C ASN A 49 8.51 7.23 1.37
N PHE A 50 9.50 7.40 0.50
CA PHE A 50 9.28 7.64 -0.92
C PHE A 50 9.91 6.55 -1.78
N GLY A 51 9.35 6.33 -2.96
CA GLY A 51 9.83 5.38 -3.94
C GLY A 51 9.68 3.92 -3.52
N ILE A 52 8.68 3.60 -2.68
CA ILE A 52 8.41 2.21 -2.30
C ILE A 52 7.79 1.48 -3.50
N ARG A 53 8.48 0.48 -4.05
CA ARG A 53 7.86 -0.41 -5.04
C ARG A 53 6.78 -1.23 -4.35
N ILE A 54 5.58 -1.24 -4.93
CA ILE A 54 4.47 -2.02 -4.38
C ILE A 54 4.70 -3.50 -4.70
N ILE A 55 4.86 -4.29 -3.64
CA ILE A 55 4.93 -5.75 -3.71
C ILE A 55 3.64 -6.29 -3.08
N PRO A 56 2.85 -7.09 -3.80
CA PRO A 56 1.61 -7.64 -3.25
C PRO A 56 1.89 -8.56 -2.06
N GLU A 57 0.93 -8.60 -1.14
CA GLU A 57 0.91 -9.52 0.02
C GLU A 57 2.14 -9.38 0.94
N SER A 58 2.90 -8.29 0.77
CA SER A 58 4.09 -7.97 1.54
C SER A 58 3.90 -6.65 2.31
N PRO A 59 4.44 -6.54 3.52
CA PRO A 59 4.45 -5.28 4.26
C PRO A 59 5.22 -4.21 3.48
N LEU A 60 4.61 -3.04 3.28
CA LEU A 60 5.21 -1.96 2.50
C LEU A 60 6.18 -1.09 3.33
N LEU A 61 5.98 -0.97 4.65
CA LEU A 61 6.75 -0.07 5.50
C LEU A 61 7.73 -0.79 6.43
N LYS A 62 7.42 -2.00 6.93
CA LYS A 62 8.13 -2.86 7.91
C LYS A 62 9.45 -2.35 8.50
N SER A 63 10.51 -2.17 7.72
CA SER A 63 11.84 -1.74 8.20
C SER A 63 12.06 -0.22 8.24
N SER A 64 11.25 0.53 7.51
CA SER A 64 11.32 1.99 7.34
C SER A 64 10.08 2.69 7.86
N ASN A 65 9.20 2.04 8.63
CA ASN A 65 7.97 2.68 9.10
C ASN A 65 8.27 3.90 9.98
N ARG A 66 8.17 5.07 9.35
CA ARG A 66 8.34 6.40 9.92
C ARG A 66 7.10 7.25 9.69
N VAL A 67 6.07 6.69 9.06
CA VAL A 67 4.91 7.40 8.54
C VAL A 67 3.64 7.05 9.31
N LEU A 68 3.63 5.92 10.03
CA LEU A 68 2.52 5.50 10.89
C LEU A 68 3.03 5.25 12.31
N PRO A 69 2.19 5.51 13.33
CA PRO A 69 2.58 5.27 14.73
C PRO A 69 2.67 3.78 15.04
N GLU A 70 1.80 2.98 14.43
CA GLU A 70 1.78 1.52 14.52
C GLU A 70 1.31 0.92 13.19
N GLY A 71 1.39 -0.41 13.08
CA GLY A 71 0.89 -1.15 11.93
C GLY A 71 1.74 -1.04 10.67
N ASP A 72 1.15 -1.43 9.56
CA ASP A 72 1.75 -1.40 8.22
C ASP A 72 0.68 -1.22 7.14
N LEU A 73 1.13 -1.03 5.91
CA LEU A 73 0.34 -1.05 4.71
C LEU A 73 0.65 -2.31 3.91
N VAL A 74 -0.38 -2.92 3.32
CA VAL A 74 -0.24 -4.11 2.49
C VAL A 74 -1.20 -4.02 1.31
N LEU A 75 -0.76 -4.53 0.16
CA LEU A 75 -1.65 -4.72 -0.98
C LEU A 75 -2.22 -6.14 -0.96
N LEU A 76 -3.54 -6.29 -0.94
CA LEU A 76 -4.22 -7.59 -0.93
C LEU A 76 -5.22 -7.66 -2.09
N ARG A 77 -5.54 -8.88 -2.53
CA ARG A 77 -6.59 -9.08 -3.53
C ARG A 77 -7.97 -8.87 -2.93
N ASN A 78 -8.81 -8.15 -3.66
CA ASN A 78 -10.21 -7.92 -3.31
C ASN A 78 -11.11 -9.09 -3.74
N ALA A 79 -10.67 -9.91 -4.71
CA ALA A 79 -11.43 -11.02 -5.28
C ALA A 79 -10.66 -12.35 -5.21
N ALA A 80 -11.40 -13.46 -5.06
CA ALA A 80 -10.84 -14.82 -5.01
C ALA A 80 -10.25 -15.30 -6.35
N SER A 81 -10.61 -14.63 -7.45
CA SER A 81 -10.08 -14.85 -8.79
C SER A 81 -9.62 -13.52 -9.36
N GLY A 82 -8.41 -13.45 -9.90
CA GLY A 82 -7.83 -12.23 -10.46
C GLY A 82 -6.38 -12.44 -10.88
N THR A 83 -5.81 -11.39 -11.48
CA THR A 83 -4.42 -11.38 -11.95
C THR A 83 -3.41 -11.59 -10.83
N GLU A 84 -2.32 -12.32 -11.10
CA GLU A 84 -1.31 -12.66 -10.09
C GLU A 84 -0.57 -11.47 -9.49
N GLN A 85 -0.54 -10.33 -10.20
CA GLN A 85 0.20 -9.14 -9.78
C GLN A 85 -0.60 -7.86 -10.04
N PRO A 86 -0.39 -6.81 -9.22
CA PRO A 86 -0.93 -5.49 -9.48
C PRO A 86 -0.28 -4.88 -10.72
N GLY A 87 -1.10 -4.60 -11.72
CA GLY A 87 -0.74 -3.91 -12.96
C GLY A 87 -1.48 -2.57 -13.09
N TYR A 88 -1.33 -1.95 -14.26
CA TYR A 88 -1.89 -0.61 -14.54
C TYR A 88 -3.39 -0.48 -14.25
N SER A 89 -4.19 -1.46 -14.69
CA SER A 89 -5.66 -1.35 -14.75
C SER A 89 -6.39 -2.01 -13.58
N ASN A 90 -5.69 -2.73 -12.71
CA ASN A 90 -6.30 -3.60 -11.69
C ASN A 90 -6.07 -3.10 -10.25
N LEU A 91 -5.31 -2.02 -10.07
CA LEU A 91 -5.09 -1.37 -8.77
C LEU A 91 -6.32 -0.53 -8.38
N GLY A 92 -6.81 -0.75 -7.16
CA GLY A 92 -8.07 -0.19 -6.67
C GLY A 92 -9.32 -0.98 -7.05
N THR A 93 -9.21 -1.97 -7.93
CA THR A 93 -10.33 -2.84 -8.36
C THR A 93 -10.11 -4.29 -7.92
N GLU A 94 -9.14 -5.00 -8.51
CA GLU A 94 -8.75 -6.35 -8.10
C GLU A 94 -7.79 -6.35 -6.91
N TRP A 95 -6.98 -5.30 -6.78
CA TRP A 95 -6.00 -5.13 -5.71
C TRP A 95 -6.33 -3.92 -4.84
N GLY A 96 -6.54 -4.14 -3.55
CA GLY A 96 -6.81 -3.10 -2.56
C GLY A 96 -5.59 -2.80 -1.70
N LEU A 97 -5.46 -1.54 -1.28
CA LEU A 97 -4.51 -1.13 -0.26
C LEU A 97 -5.18 -1.18 1.12
N TYR A 98 -4.52 -1.80 2.08
CA TYR A 98 -5.04 -2.02 3.42
C TYR A 98 -4.06 -1.55 4.48
N TYR A 99 -4.58 -0.90 5.51
CA TYR A 99 -3.89 -0.69 6.77
C TYR A 99 -4.17 -1.85 7.72
N VAL A 100 -3.10 -2.40 8.30
CA VAL A 100 -3.11 -3.55 9.20
C VAL A 100 -2.34 -3.20 10.47
N ASP A 101 -2.88 -3.53 11.62
CA ASP A 101 -2.31 -3.23 12.93
C ASP A 101 -2.35 -4.43 13.87
N GLY A 102 -1.79 -4.27 15.07
CA GLY A 102 -1.81 -5.29 16.11
C GLY A 102 -1.18 -6.62 15.69
N GLU A 103 -1.87 -7.72 15.98
CA GLU A 103 -1.40 -9.08 15.67
C GLU A 103 -1.33 -9.37 14.17
N ASP A 104 -2.22 -8.79 13.36
CA ASP A 104 -2.22 -9.00 11.90
C ASP A 104 -0.93 -8.43 11.27
N ALA A 105 -0.52 -7.24 11.70
CA ALA A 105 0.73 -6.63 11.27
C ALA A 105 1.95 -7.47 11.69
N LYS A 106 1.95 -7.99 12.93
CA LYS A 106 3.01 -8.89 13.41
C LYS A 106 3.06 -10.18 12.60
N MET A 107 1.91 -10.77 12.29
CA MET A 107 1.84 -11.95 11.45
C MET A 107 2.41 -11.68 10.07
N LEU A 108 1.98 -10.61 9.38
CA LEU A 108 2.53 -10.22 8.07
C LEU A 108 4.05 -9.99 8.12
N HIS A 109 4.55 -9.39 9.20
CA HIS A 109 5.98 -9.22 9.42
C HIS A 109 6.71 -10.55 9.67
N SER A 110 6.05 -11.55 10.25
CA SER A 110 6.62 -12.89 10.47
C SER A 110 6.58 -13.78 9.22
N TYR A 111 5.57 -13.61 8.36
CA TYR A 111 5.41 -14.37 7.12
C TYR A 111 6.19 -13.79 5.93
N GLY A 112 6.63 -12.54 6.02
CA GLY A 112 7.57 -11.95 5.05
C GLY A 112 8.96 -12.59 5.15
N VAL A 113 9.07 -13.83 4.68
CA VAL A 113 10.29 -14.63 4.49
C VAL A 113 10.49 -14.82 2.98
N ILE A 114 11.56 -14.17 2.49
CA ILE A 114 12.25 -14.29 1.19
C ILE A 114 11.57 -13.62 0.00
#